data_AF-A0A450T7T8-F1
#
_entry.id   AF-A0A450T7T8-F1
#
_cell.length_a   1.000
_cell.length_b   1.000
_cell.length_c   1.000
_cell.angle_alpha   90.00
_cell.angle_beta   90.00
_cell.angle_gamma   90.00
#
_symmetry.space_group_name_H-M   'P 1'
#
loop_
_entity.id
_entity.type
_entity.pdbx_description
1 polymer ?
#
loop_
_entity_poly.entity_id
_entity_poly.type
_entity_poly.pdbx_seq_one_letter_code
_entity_poly.pdbx_strand_id
1 'polypeptide(L)'
;MKEKVYLDSTIPSYYFDRRESLAVFADITRQWWSEMAGEYELFVSDAVLNELKSGNYPNKEEVAALVSGISLLPRLDDLDRIVESYVSNYVMPKSLSGDAAHQLL
;
A
#
# COMPACT_ATOMS: atom_id res chain seq x y z
N MET A 1 -23.70 3.42 1.55
CA MET A 1 -22.49 3.09 0.76
C MET A 1 -21.30 3.25 1.68
N LYS A 2 -20.37 2.29 1.71
CA LYS A 2 -19.13 2.45 2.48
C LYS A 2 -18.19 3.37 1.72
N GLU A 3 -17.42 4.17 2.45
CA GLU A 3 -16.35 4.97 1.86
C GLU A 3 -15.22 4.06 1.38
N LYS A 4 -14.49 4.47 0.34
CA LYS A 4 -13.40 3.70 -0.24
C LYS A 4 -12.07 4.21 0.29
N VAL A 5 -11.20 3.30 0.70
CA VAL A 5 -9.87 3.63 1.23
C VAL A 5 -8.82 2.86 0.44
N TYR A 6 -7.84 3.59 -0.08
CA TYR A 6 -6.64 3.02 -0.68
C TYR A 6 -5.58 2.81 0.39
N LEU A 7 -4.96 1.64 0.40
CA LEU A 7 -3.91 1.29 1.35
C LEU A 7 -2.56 1.23 0.65
N ASP A 8 -1.63 2.01 1.18
CA ASP A 8 -0.22 1.95 0.85
C ASP A 8 0.44 0.68 1.42
N SER A 9 1.56 0.23 0.85
CA SER A 9 2.29 -0.98 1.25
C SER A 9 2.83 -0.93 2.68
N THR A 10 3.08 0.28 3.20
CA THR A 10 3.56 0.48 4.58
C THR A 10 2.52 0.07 5.62
N ILE A 11 1.23 0.25 5.34
CA ILE A 11 0.15 -0.06 6.30
C ILE A 11 0.08 -1.57 6.63
N PRO A 12 -0.09 -2.48 5.66
CA PRO A 12 -0.10 -3.91 5.97
C PRO A 12 1.28 -4.39 6.48
N SER A 13 2.38 -3.73 6.09
CA SER A 13 3.72 -4.02 6.63
C SER A 13 3.83 -3.70 8.13
N TYR A 14 3.33 -2.54 8.58
CA TYR A 14 3.32 -2.17 9.99
C TYR A 14 2.46 -3.08 10.84
N TYR A 15 1.36 -3.59 10.30
CA TYR A 15 0.44 -4.47 11.04
C TYR A 15 1.15 -5.65 11.71
N PHE A 16 2.11 -6.25 11.00
CA PHE A 16 2.91 -7.38 11.48
C PHE A 16 4.33 -7.00 11.93
N ASP A 17 4.68 -5.72 11.96
CA ASP A 17 6.02 -5.29 12.38
C ASP A 17 6.21 -5.55 13.89
N ARG A 18 7.40 -6.04 14.24
CA ARG A 18 7.78 -6.43 15.61
C ARG A 18 8.98 -5.63 16.12
N ARG A 19 9.50 -4.68 15.33
CA ARG A 19 10.60 -3.80 15.72
C ARG A 19 10.11 -2.80 16.75
N GLU A 20 10.81 -2.72 17.88
CA GLU A 20 10.46 -1.80 18.98
C GLU A 20 10.42 -0.34 18.52
N SER A 21 11.31 0.05 17.59
CA SER A 21 11.34 1.39 16.99
C SER A 21 10.08 1.77 16.22
N LEU A 22 9.23 0.81 15.87
CA LEU A 22 8.00 1.00 15.11
C LEU A 22 6.75 0.54 15.88
N ALA A 23 6.89 0.21 17.16
CA ALA A 23 5.80 -0.32 17.97
C ALA A 23 4.56 0.58 17.96
N VAL A 24 4.74 1.90 18.05
CA VAL A 24 3.64 2.89 18.01
C VAL A 24 2.86 2.81 16.69
N PHE A 25 3.54 2.72 15.56
CA PHE A 25 2.88 2.60 14.26
C PHE A 25 2.16 1.26 14.14
N ALA A 26 2.80 0.18 14.56
CA ALA A 26 2.22 -1.15 14.55
C ALA A 26 0.95 -1.22 15.42
N ASP A 27 0.95 -0.60 16.59
CA ASP A 27 -0.20 -0.53 17.50
C ASP A 27 -1.34 0.30 16.90
N ILE A 28 -1.06 1.49 16.37
CA ILE A 28 -2.07 2.33 15.71
C ILE A 28 -2.67 1.62 14.50
N THR A 29 -1.84 0.96 13.69
CA THR A 29 -2.29 0.19 12.53
C THR A 29 -3.19 -0.96 12.96
N ARG A 30 -2.82 -1.73 13.98
CA ARG A 30 -3.65 -2.82 14.51
C ARG A 30 -4.98 -2.31 15.07
N GLN A 31 -4.95 -1.20 15.81
CA GLN A 31 -6.15 -0.58 16.35
C GLN A 31 -7.10 -0.15 15.24
N TRP A 32 -6.60 0.61 14.25
CA TRP A 32 -7.39 1.02 13.10
C TRP A 32 -7.97 -0.18 12.34
N TRP A 33 -7.19 -1.26 12.18
CA TRP A 33 -7.68 -2.46 11.53
C TRP A 33 -8.82 -3.12 12.28
N SER A 34 -8.77 -3.16 13.61
CA SER A 34 -9.82 -3.76 14.43
C SER A 34 -11.08 -2.89 14.54
N GLU A 35 -10.92 -1.57 14.59
CA GLU A 35 -12.00 -0.64 14.91
C GLU A 35 -12.67 -0.06 13.65
N MET A 36 -11.89 0.16 12.59
CA MET A 36 -12.30 1.01 11.47
C MET A 36 -12.25 0.31 10.11
N ALA A 37 -11.33 -0.63 9.88
CA ALA A 37 -11.18 -1.25 8.55
C ALA A 37 -12.46 -1.92 8.05
N GLY A 38 -13.28 -2.45 8.95
CA GLY A 38 -14.59 -3.04 8.62
C GLY A 38 -15.63 -2.03 8.12
N GLU A 39 -15.46 -0.73 8.37
CA GLU A 39 -16.38 0.33 7.96
C GLU A 39 -16.11 0.83 6.53
N TYR A 40 -14.97 0.47 5.95
CA TYR A 40 -14.53 0.90 4.62
C TYR A 40 -14.56 -0.24 3.59
N GLU A 41 -14.56 0.14 2.33
CA GLU A 41 -14.18 -0.75 1.23
C GLU A 41 -12.69 -0.52 0.92
N LEU A 42 -11.87 -1.52 1.21
CA LEU A 42 -10.42 -1.40 1.13
C LEU A 42 -9.91 -1.77 -0.26
N PHE A 43 -8.95 -1.01 -0.75
CA PHE A 43 -8.30 -1.23 -2.03
C PHE A 43 -6.78 -1.16 -1.94
N VAL A 44 -6.10 -1.97 -2.74
CA VAL A 44 -4.66 -1.90 -3.00
C VAL A 44 -4.40 -1.89 -4.51
N SER A 45 -3.22 -1.44 -4.95
CA SER A 45 -2.83 -1.48 -6.36
C SER A 45 -1.89 -2.64 -6.68
N ASP A 46 -1.68 -2.90 -7.97
CA ASP A 46 -0.64 -3.80 -8.45
C ASP A 46 0.76 -3.34 -7.97
N ALA A 47 0.99 -2.03 -7.86
CA ALA A 47 2.25 -1.47 -7.36
C ALA A 47 2.51 -1.86 -5.90
N VAL A 48 1.50 -1.71 -5.03
CA VAL A 48 1.55 -2.16 -3.62
C VAL A 48 1.87 -3.65 -3.53
N LEU A 49 1.18 -4.48 -4.33
CA LEU A 49 1.43 -5.93 -4.34
C LEU A 49 2.86 -6.26 -4.76
N ASN A 50 3.40 -5.56 -5.75
CA ASN A 50 4.76 -5.76 -6.23
C ASN A 50 5.79 -5.31 -5.20
N GLU A 51 5.56 -4.20 -4.51
CA GLU A 51 6.45 -3.71 -3.45
C GLU A 51 6.54 -4.73 -2.30
N LEU A 52 5.38 -5.17 -1.79
CA LEU A 52 5.29 -6.19 -0.74
C LEU A 52 5.97 -7.51 -1.15
N LYS A 53 5.83 -7.91 -2.42
CA LYS A 53 6.51 -9.10 -2.98
C LYS A 53 8.00 -8.91 -3.20
N SER A 54 8.47 -7.70 -3.47
CA SER A 54 9.90 -7.42 -3.72
C SER A 54 10.70 -7.24 -2.43
N GLY A 55 10.04 -6.79 -1.35
CA GLY A 55 10.67 -6.59 -0.05
C GLY A 55 11.24 -7.89 0.54
N ASN A 56 12.35 -7.75 1.27
CA ASN A 56 12.95 -8.81 2.06
C ASN A 56 12.79 -8.48 3.55
N TYR A 57 11.78 -9.08 4.18
CA TYR A 57 11.43 -8.83 5.57
C TYR A 57 10.77 -10.08 6.19
N PRO A 58 10.91 -10.30 7.51
CA PRO A 58 10.58 -11.58 8.14
C PRO A 58 9.09 -11.94 8.11
N ASN A 59 8.22 -10.93 8.04
CA ASN A 59 6.77 -11.06 8.13
C ASN A 59 6.04 -11.07 6.77
N LYS A 60 6.76 -11.40 5.70
CA LYS A 60 6.25 -11.30 4.32
C LYS A 60 5.04 -12.17 4.03
N GLU A 61 5.04 -13.39 4.55
CA GLU A 61 3.93 -14.33 4.34
C GLU A 61 2.66 -13.85 5.03
N GLU A 62 2.77 -13.33 6.26
CA GLU A 62 1.66 -12.77 7.02
C GLU A 62 1.08 -11.54 6.30
N VAL A 63 1.95 -10.64 5.82
CA VAL A 63 1.55 -9.45 5.07
C VAL A 63 0.85 -9.83 3.75
N ALA A 64 1.39 -10.79 3.00
CA ALA A 64 0.77 -11.24 1.75
C ALA A 64 -0.61 -11.88 1.99
N ALA A 65 -0.76 -12.66 3.06
CA ALA A 65 -2.04 -13.25 3.45
C ALA A 65 -3.08 -12.18 3.79
N LEU A 66 -2.69 -11.14 4.54
CA LEU A 66 -3.59 -10.03 4.87
C LEU A 66 -4.07 -9.30 3.61
N VAL A 67 -3.15 -8.98 2.70
CA VAL A 67 -3.47 -8.22 1.48
C VAL A 67 -4.24 -9.05 0.46
N SER A 68 -4.13 -10.38 0.48
CA SER A 68 -4.94 -11.25 -0.39
C SER A 68 -6.45 -11.14 -0.15
N GLY A 69 -6.87 -10.65 1.02
CA GLY A 69 -8.28 -10.40 1.35
C GLY A 69 -8.78 -9.01 0.95
N ILE A 70 -7.92 -8.15 0.39
CA ILE A 70 -8.25 -6.78 0.00
C ILE A 70 -8.51 -6.71 -1.51
N SER A 71 -9.49 -5.90 -1.92
CA SER A 71 -9.83 -5.70 -3.33
C SER A 71 -8.69 -5.02 -4.08
N LEU A 72 -8.43 -5.47 -5.31
CA LEU A 72 -7.50 -4.77 -6.20
C LEU A 72 -8.22 -3.57 -6.84
N LEU A 73 -7.55 -2.43 -6.86
CA LEU A 73 -8.04 -1.23 -7.53
C LEU A 73 -8.08 -1.50 -9.04
N PRO A 74 -9.21 -1.22 -9.73
CA PRO A 74 -9.30 -1.41 -11.17
C PRO A 74 -8.18 -0.64 -11.88
N ARG A 75 -7.51 -1.27 -12.85
CA ARG A 75 -6.51 -0.56 -13.65
C ARG A 75 -7.15 0.64 -14.33
N LEU A 76 -6.62 1.82 -14.04
CA LEU A 76 -6.87 3.02 -14.81
C LEU A 76 -5.91 2.95 -16.01
N ASP A 77 -6.43 2.65 -17.20
CA ASP A 77 -5.63 2.42 -18.41
C ASP A 77 -4.69 3.60 -18.78
N ASP A 78 -4.97 4.80 -18.29
CA ASP A 78 -4.14 6.00 -18.47
C ASP A 78 -3.16 6.28 -17.33
N LEU A 79 -3.21 5.54 -16.21
CA LEU A 79 -2.38 5.80 -15.03
C LEU A 79 -0.90 5.62 -15.34
N ASP A 80 -0.54 4.54 -16.04
CA ASP A 80 0.85 4.25 -16.42
C ASP A 80 1.43 5.37 -17.29
N ARG A 81 0.62 5.94 -18.20
CA ARG A 81 1.02 7.05 -19.07
C ARG A 81 1.22 8.35 -18.28
N ILE A 82 0.38 8.58 -17.27
CA ILE A 82 0.51 9.75 -16.38
C ILE A 82 1.74 9.60 -15.47
N VAL A 83 1.97 8.42 -14.90
CA VAL A 83 3.17 8.09 -14.11
C VAL A 83 4.43 8.25 -14.95
N GLU A 84 4.48 7.71 -16.17
CA GLU A 84 5.61 7.88 -17.10
C GLU A 84 5.87 9.35 -17.41
N SER A 85 4.81 10.13 -17.67
CA SER A 85 4.94 11.58 -17.87
C SER A 85 5.49 12.28 -16.63
N TYR A 86 5.04 11.92 -15.43
CA TYR A 86 5.52 12.48 -14.17
C TYR A 86 7.00 12.19 -13.92
N VAL A 87 7.44 10.95 -14.16
CA VAL A 87 8.84 10.53 -13.98
C VAL A 87 9.73 11.10 -15.08
N SER A 88 9.25 11.15 -16.33
CA SER A 88 9.98 11.74 -17.48
C SER A 88 10.24 13.23 -17.31
N ASN A 89 9.32 13.95 -16.66
CA ASN A 89 9.46 15.39 -16.42
C ASN A 89 10.26 15.72 -15.14
N TYR A 90 10.98 14.74 -14.56
CA TYR A 90 11.83 14.91 -13.36
C TYR A 90 11.10 15.49 -12.14
N VAL A 91 9.78 15.34 -12.07
CA VAL A 91 8.99 15.72 -10.89
C VAL A 91 9.32 14.78 -9.71
N MET A 92 9.80 13.57 -9.99
CA MET A 92 10.42 12.67 -9.01
C MET A 92 11.64 11.92 -9.59
N PRO A 93 12.64 11.54 -8.75
CA PRO A 93 13.69 10.61 -9.12
C PRO A 93 13.12 9.26 -9.58
N LYS A 94 13.72 8.66 -10.62
CA LYS A 94 13.33 7.34 -11.16
C LYS A 94 13.29 6.22 -10.10
N SER A 95 14.03 6.36 -9.00
CA SER A 95 14.04 5.41 -7.89
C SER A 95 12.75 5.38 -7.06
N LEU A 96 11.86 6.36 -7.23
CA LEU A 96 10.59 6.52 -6.48
C LEU A 96 9.36 6.34 -7.39
N SER A 97 9.50 5.62 -8.50
CA SER A 97 8.39 5.41 -9.44
C SER A 97 7.20 4.68 -8.82
N GLY A 98 7.44 3.82 -7.82
CA GLY A 98 6.39 3.23 -6.98
C GLY A 98 5.59 4.34 -6.32
N ASP A 99 6.23 5.12 -5.43
CA ASP A 99 5.64 6.27 -4.72
C ASP A 99 4.91 7.26 -5.64
N ALA A 100 5.42 7.50 -6.85
CA ALA A 100 4.77 8.35 -7.84
C ALA A 100 3.40 7.80 -8.26
N ALA A 101 3.25 6.47 -8.39
CA ALA A 101 1.97 5.83 -8.67
C ALA A 101 1.01 5.94 -7.48
N HIS A 102 1.50 5.90 -6.23
CA HIS A 102 0.66 6.10 -5.05
C HIS A 102 0.04 7.50 -4.98
N GLN A 103 0.71 8.54 -5.49
CA GLN A 103 0.17 9.91 -5.50
C GLN A 103 -0.93 10.15 -6.55
N LEU A 104 -1.07 9.25 -7.53
CA LEU A 104 -2.01 9.38 -8.64
C LEU A 104 -3.28 8.55 -8.47
N LEU A 105 -3.34 7.72 -7.41
CA LEU A 105 -4.46 6.84 -7.04
C LEU A 105 -5.30 7.46 -5.92
#